data_AF-A0AAD3R482-F1
#
_entry.id   AF-A0AAD3R482-F1
#
_cell.length_a   1.000
_cell.length_b   1.000
_cell.length_c   1.000
_cell.angle_alpha   90.00
_cell.angle_beta   90.00
_cell.angle_gamma   90.00
#
_symmetry.space_group_name_H-M   'P 1'
#
loop_
_entity.id
_entity.type
_entity.pdbx_description
1 polymer ?
#
loop_
_entity_poly.entity_id
_entity_poly.type
_entity_poly.pdbx_seq_one_letter_code
_entity_poly.pdbx_strand_id
1 'polypeptide(L)'
;MKGFQVLFVLLLTAVSADSQSFHLGNCPQPSVQEDFNVTEYMGTWYEIEKLPAAFERGKCNRATYSLLTDGMVKVHNAELLSNGKINSIDGVAKVINQSQPAILGVSFFRGVPDASYWVLSTDYQSYALVYSCSEYFGLFYIDFAWILARTRALTVDVISQLHDKLAAAAKRNDRPIIGVLAQEVYSPKPNQTAYIAASYVKFLESAGARVVPVMINQTLEEYKTLFNSINGILYPGGGVSIISSGYERAAKIFYELAIEANNRGDYFPVWGTCLGFEQLTYLTSGKTVLSHTNTSGVPLPLDFTNETKDSRMFKGFPPELMKDLASEPLTENSHKWSLALLTYNTNEELNKFYKVLSTNTDGKTEFVSTVEAYDYPIYGTQWHPEKNAFEWTRPYIPHTPSAVKTTFYMAEFFVNEARKNFHSFESEEGERKALIYNYNPVYTGHQSGFEQIYFF
;
A
#
# COMPACT_ATOMS: atom_id res chain seq x y z
N MET A 1 -29.05 -6.71 -46.51
CA MET A 1 -27.72 -6.20 -46.17
C MET A 1 -27.63 -6.10 -44.65
N LYS A 2 -26.98 -7.08 -44.00
CA LYS A 2 -26.81 -7.14 -42.54
C LYS A 2 -25.40 -6.66 -42.22
N GLY A 3 -25.27 -5.58 -41.46
CA GLY A 3 -24.00 -5.05 -40.99
C GLY A 3 -23.45 -5.90 -39.85
N PHE A 4 -22.22 -6.36 -39.98
CA PHE A 4 -21.45 -7.00 -38.93
C PHE A 4 -20.88 -5.90 -38.01
N GLN A 5 -21.35 -5.83 -36.76
CA GLN A 5 -20.58 -5.24 -35.66
C GLN A 5 -19.68 -6.34 -35.09
N VAL A 6 -18.38 -6.21 -35.32
CA VAL A 6 -17.37 -7.06 -34.69
C VAL A 6 -17.15 -6.53 -33.27
N LEU A 7 -17.66 -7.26 -32.29
CA LEU A 7 -17.42 -7.04 -30.87
C LEU A 7 -15.99 -7.53 -30.56
N PHE A 8 -15.11 -6.62 -30.16
CA PHE A 8 -13.77 -6.96 -29.69
C PHE A 8 -13.89 -7.53 -28.27
N VAL A 9 -13.98 -8.85 -28.15
CA VAL A 9 -13.84 -9.55 -26.87
C VAL A 9 -12.37 -9.95 -26.75
N LEU A 10 -11.60 -9.18 -26.00
CA LEU A 10 -10.26 -9.56 -25.58
C LEU A 10 -10.39 -10.33 -24.25
N LEU A 11 -10.48 -11.65 -24.36
CA LEU A 11 -10.27 -12.56 -23.24
C LEU A 11 -8.79 -12.44 -22.82
N LEU A 12 -8.51 -11.78 -21.69
CA LEU A 12 -7.21 -11.84 -21.04
C LEU A 12 -7.11 -13.17 -20.28
N THR A 13 -6.56 -14.19 -20.94
CA THR A 13 -5.93 -15.30 -20.24
C THR A 13 -4.63 -14.79 -19.64
N ALA A 14 -4.57 -14.67 -18.31
CA ALA A 14 -3.35 -14.37 -17.56
C ALA A 14 -2.36 -15.54 -17.70
N VAL A 15 -1.59 -15.52 -18.77
CA VAL A 15 -0.29 -16.18 -18.83
C VAL A 15 0.71 -15.12 -18.41
N SER A 16 1.46 -15.36 -17.34
CA SER A 16 2.55 -14.49 -16.88
C SER A 16 3.61 -14.37 -17.96
N ALA A 17 3.41 -13.44 -18.88
CA ALA A 17 4.44 -12.94 -19.77
C ALA A 17 5.10 -11.74 -19.09
N ASP A 18 6.42 -11.64 -19.17
CA ASP A 18 7.20 -10.44 -18.81
C ASP A 18 6.82 -9.28 -19.75
N SER A 19 5.60 -8.76 -19.58
CA SER A 19 5.04 -7.67 -20.38
C SER A 19 5.54 -6.35 -19.84
N GLN A 20 5.80 -5.40 -20.75
CA GLN A 20 6.13 -4.03 -20.39
C GLN A 20 5.06 -3.46 -19.45
N SER A 21 5.50 -2.91 -18.32
CA SER A 21 4.63 -2.20 -17.38
C SER A 21 4.40 -0.78 -17.86
N PHE A 22 3.14 -0.34 -17.80
CA PHE A 22 2.72 1.03 -18.10
C PHE A 22 2.13 1.64 -16.83
N HIS A 23 2.56 2.85 -16.51
CA HIS A 23 2.16 3.55 -15.30
C HIS A 23 1.51 4.89 -15.66
N LEU A 24 0.43 5.27 -14.98
CA LEU A 24 -0.22 6.55 -15.25
C LEU A 24 0.57 7.73 -14.68
N GLY A 25 0.51 8.87 -15.36
CA GLY A 25 1.12 10.13 -14.93
C GLY A 25 2.56 10.35 -15.42
N ASN A 26 3.33 11.10 -14.62
CA ASN A 26 4.69 11.52 -14.93
C ASN A 26 5.74 10.59 -14.30
N CYS A 27 6.94 10.60 -14.85
CA CYS A 27 8.06 9.83 -14.33
C CYS A 27 8.38 10.22 -12.88
N PRO A 28 8.57 9.24 -11.97
CA PRO A 28 9.07 9.53 -10.63
C PRO A 28 10.48 10.12 -10.72
N GLN A 29 10.84 10.89 -9.70
CA GLN A 29 12.12 11.61 -9.62
C GLN A 29 12.94 11.08 -8.43
N PRO A 30 13.50 9.86 -8.53
CA PRO A 30 14.25 9.28 -7.42
C PRO A 30 15.55 10.02 -7.13
N SER A 31 16.02 9.89 -5.88
CA SER A 31 17.36 10.34 -5.52
C SER A 31 18.42 9.51 -6.27
N VAL A 32 19.45 10.20 -6.75
CA VAL A 32 20.57 9.60 -7.49
C VAL A 32 21.81 9.52 -6.61
N GLN A 33 22.78 8.69 -7.00
CA GLN A 33 24.06 8.55 -6.31
C GLN A 33 24.74 9.92 -6.14
N GLU A 34 25.02 10.29 -4.89
CA GLU A 34 25.84 11.46 -4.57
C GLU A 34 27.30 11.22 -4.95
N ASP A 35 27.99 12.30 -5.33
CA ASP A 35 29.41 12.29 -5.72
C ASP A 35 29.78 11.24 -6.77
N PHE A 36 28.87 11.02 -7.74
CA PHE A 36 29.07 9.98 -8.75
C PHE A 36 30.28 10.25 -9.65
N ASN A 37 31.21 9.29 -9.69
CA ASN A 37 32.39 9.33 -10.53
C ASN A 37 32.20 8.44 -11.77
N VAL A 38 31.98 9.09 -12.92
CA VAL A 38 31.79 8.41 -14.21
C VAL A 38 32.99 7.54 -14.60
N THR A 39 34.22 7.93 -14.24
CA THR A 39 35.43 7.18 -14.58
C THR A 39 35.52 5.86 -13.82
N GLU A 40 35.12 5.83 -12.55
CA GLU A 40 35.09 4.60 -11.75
C GLU A 40 33.99 3.62 -12.19
N TYR A 41 32.94 4.13 -12.85
CA TYR A 41 31.85 3.33 -13.39
C TYR A 41 32.22 2.54 -14.66
N MET A 42 33.36 2.84 -15.28
CA MET A 42 33.79 2.21 -16.54
C MET A 42 34.01 0.70 -16.44
N GLY A 43 34.08 0.03 -17.58
CA GLY A 43 34.27 -1.42 -17.68
C GLY A 43 32.96 -2.17 -17.89
N THR A 44 32.99 -3.48 -17.64
CA THR A 44 31.84 -4.35 -17.87
C THR A 44 30.98 -4.51 -16.62
N TRP A 45 29.68 -4.55 -16.86
CA TRP A 45 28.62 -4.85 -15.90
C TRP A 45 27.71 -5.94 -16.48
N TYR A 46 27.31 -6.88 -15.64
CA TYR A 46 26.38 -7.96 -15.96
C TYR A 46 25.01 -7.65 -15.38
N GLU A 47 23.95 -7.85 -16.16
CA GLU A 47 22.58 -7.74 -15.68
C GLU A 47 22.26 -8.91 -14.74
N ILE A 48 21.81 -8.59 -13.54
CA ILE A 48 21.36 -9.56 -12.53
C ILE A 48 19.84 -9.65 -12.56
N GLU A 49 19.17 -8.50 -12.46
CA GLU A 49 17.72 -8.37 -12.50
C GLU A 49 17.31 -7.09 -13.21
N LYS A 50 16.08 -7.05 -13.72
CA LYS A 50 15.50 -5.86 -14.32
C LYS A 50 13.99 -5.80 -14.16
N LEU A 51 13.45 -4.58 -14.29
CA LEU A 51 12.04 -4.40 -14.65
C LEU A 51 11.81 -4.81 -16.12
N PRO A 52 10.57 -5.15 -16.52
CA PRO A 52 10.27 -5.54 -17.90
C PRO A 52 10.81 -4.54 -18.92
N ALA A 53 11.58 -5.05 -19.90
CA ALA A 53 12.20 -4.26 -20.95
C ALA A 53 12.02 -4.95 -22.31
N ALA A 54 10.93 -4.62 -23.03
CA ALA A 54 10.53 -5.33 -24.25
C ALA A 54 11.55 -5.30 -25.41
N PHE A 55 12.53 -4.40 -25.35
CA PHE A 55 13.63 -4.28 -26.29
C PHE A 55 14.80 -5.24 -26.00
N GLU A 56 14.89 -5.81 -24.80
CA GLU A 56 15.88 -6.82 -24.40
C GLU A 56 15.23 -8.20 -24.36
N ARG A 57 15.53 -9.05 -25.34
CA ARG A 57 14.84 -10.33 -25.54
C ARG A 57 15.71 -11.55 -25.25
N GLY A 58 17.01 -11.35 -25.07
CA GLY A 58 18.00 -12.37 -24.79
C GLY A 58 18.18 -12.65 -23.30
N LYS A 59 19.25 -13.39 -23.02
CA LYS A 59 19.76 -13.69 -21.67
C LYS A 59 21.24 -13.33 -21.58
N CYS A 60 21.80 -13.40 -20.38
CA CYS A 60 23.23 -13.14 -20.14
C CYS A 60 23.65 -11.73 -20.60
N ASN A 61 22.76 -10.76 -20.38
CA ASN A 61 22.95 -9.38 -20.80
C ASN A 61 24.17 -8.76 -20.09
N ARG A 62 24.92 -7.97 -20.84
CA ARG A 62 26.02 -7.17 -20.29
C ARG A 62 26.08 -5.82 -20.97
N ALA A 63 26.51 -4.83 -20.20
CA ALA A 63 26.86 -3.51 -20.67
C ALA A 63 28.35 -3.27 -20.45
N THR A 64 29.04 -2.70 -21.44
CA THR A 64 30.44 -2.29 -21.31
C THR A 64 30.57 -0.81 -21.60
N TYR A 65 31.15 -0.09 -20.65
CA TYR A 65 31.34 1.35 -20.71
C TYR A 65 32.82 1.69 -20.91
N SER A 66 33.12 2.58 -21.85
CA SER A 66 34.47 3.08 -22.07
C SER A 66 34.47 4.58 -22.37
N LEU A 67 35.43 5.31 -21.81
CA LEU A 67 35.56 6.75 -22.04
C LEU A 67 35.97 7.07 -23.48
N LEU A 68 35.37 8.12 -24.02
CA LEU A 68 35.75 8.77 -25.27
C LEU A 68 36.60 10.02 -24.98
N THR A 69 37.29 10.52 -26.01
CA THR A 69 38.26 11.63 -25.89
C THR A 69 37.64 12.96 -25.48
N ASP A 70 36.33 13.11 -25.62
CA ASP A 70 35.54 14.30 -25.31
C ASP A 70 34.78 14.20 -23.98
N GLY A 71 35.06 13.17 -23.17
CA GLY A 71 34.38 12.94 -21.89
C GLY A 71 33.01 12.27 -22.02
N MET A 72 32.56 11.96 -23.24
CA MET A 72 31.41 11.07 -23.43
C MET A 72 31.79 9.61 -23.12
N VAL A 73 30.77 8.79 -22.90
CA VAL A 73 30.92 7.36 -22.60
C VAL A 73 30.38 6.57 -23.77
N LYS A 74 31.21 5.72 -24.38
CA LYS A 74 30.72 4.69 -25.28
C LYS A 74 30.03 3.59 -24.48
N VAL A 75 28.82 3.22 -24.89
CA VAL A 75 28.02 2.15 -24.32
C VAL A 75 27.98 1.00 -25.32
N HIS A 76 28.33 -0.21 -24.88
CA HIS A 76 28.19 -1.42 -25.69
C HIS A 76 27.37 -2.46 -24.93
N ASN A 77 26.14 -2.70 -25.39
CA ASN A 77 25.24 -3.69 -24.82
C ASN A 77 25.25 -4.96 -25.66
N ALA A 78 25.28 -6.12 -25.03
CA ALA A 78 25.22 -7.41 -25.70
C ALA A 78 24.36 -8.43 -24.93
N GLU A 79 23.59 -9.23 -25.67
CA GLU A 79 22.70 -10.27 -25.15
C GLU A 79 22.86 -11.58 -25.95
N LEU A 80 22.57 -12.72 -25.32
CA LEU A 80 22.51 -14.03 -25.96
C LEU A 80 21.05 -14.36 -26.33
N LEU A 81 20.77 -14.46 -27.62
CA LEU A 81 19.45 -14.83 -28.12
C LEU A 81 19.19 -16.34 -27.97
N SER A 82 17.92 -16.74 -28.01
CA SER A 82 17.48 -18.14 -27.91
C SER A 82 18.05 -19.05 -29.01
N ASN A 83 18.44 -18.48 -30.16
CA ASN A 83 19.10 -19.20 -31.25
C ASN A 83 20.63 -19.36 -31.06
N GLY A 84 21.17 -18.95 -29.90
CA GLY A 84 22.59 -19.02 -29.57
C GLY A 84 23.46 -17.92 -30.18
N LYS A 85 22.88 -16.97 -30.95
CA LYS A 85 23.62 -15.83 -31.50
C LYS A 85 23.71 -14.70 -30.48
N ILE A 86 24.81 -13.96 -30.52
CA ILE A 86 24.95 -12.70 -29.77
C ILE A 86 24.31 -11.57 -30.57
N ASN A 87 23.39 -10.84 -29.94
CA ASN A 87 22.89 -9.57 -30.42
C ASN A 87 23.58 -8.45 -29.64
N SER A 88 23.89 -7.33 -30.28
CA SER A 88 24.58 -6.21 -29.63
C SER A 88 24.20 -4.87 -30.23
N ILE A 89 24.28 -3.82 -29.42
CA ILE A 89 24.05 -2.44 -29.84
C ILE A 89 25.08 -1.51 -29.19
N ASP A 90 25.59 -0.57 -29.98
CA ASP A 90 26.47 0.49 -29.51
C ASP A 90 25.68 1.79 -29.36
N GLY A 91 26.01 2.57 -28.33
CA GLY A 91 25.44 3.88 -28.05
C GLY A 91 26.47 4.82 -27.42
N VAL A 92 26.01 6.03 -27.12
CA VAL A 92 26.80 7.07 -26.46
C VAL A 92 26.00 7.63 -25.29
N ALA A 93 26.64 7.70 -24.13
CA ALA A 93 26.10 8.32 -22.94
C ALA A 93 26.86 9.61 -22.61
N LYS A 94 26.16 10.58 -22.03
CA LYS A 94 26.74 11.85 -21.56
C LYS A 94 26.07 12.29 -20.27
N VAL A 95 26.84 12.96 -19.41
CA VAL A 95 26.32 13.64 -18.22
C VAL A 95 25.49 14.83 -18.67
N ILE A 96 24.23 14.91 -18.22
CA ILE A 96 23.30 15.99 -18.62
C ILE A 96 23.52 17.24 -17.79
N ASN A 97 23.83 17.09 -16.50
CA ASN A 97 24.12 18.18 -15.59
C ASN A 97 25.37 17.85 -14.76
N GLN A 98 26.42 18.67 -14.87
CA GLN A 98 27.65 18.44 -14.11
C GLN A 98 27.47 18.53 -12.60
N SER A 99 26.41 19.20 -12.11
CA SER A 99 26.09 19.25 -10.68
C SER A 99 25.45 17.96 -10.16
N GLN A 100 24.98 17.08 -11.05
CA GLN A 100 24.40 15.78 -10.73
C GLN A 100 24.93 14.72 -11.73
N PRO A 101 26.20 14.31 -11.62
CA PRO A 101 26.87 13.47 -12.61
C PRO A 101 26.26 12.07 -12.76
N ALA A 102 25.46 11.62 -11.79
CA ALA A 102 24.70 10.37 -11.84
C ALA A 102 23.50 10.41 -12.80
N ILE A 103 23.14 11.58 -13.34
CA ILE A 103 22.06 11.76 -14.32
C ILE A 103 22.67 11.82 -15.72
N LEU A 104 22.60 10.70 -16.43
CA LEU A 104 23.08 10.58 -17.80
C LEU A 104 21.92 10.49 -18.78
N GLY A 105 22.19 10.92 -20.01
CA GLY A 105 21.36 10.62 -21.18
C GLY A 105 22.11 9.67 -22.11
N VAL A 106 21.43 8.63 -22.59
CA VAL A 106 22.00 7.61 -23.47
C VAL A 106 21.28 7.63 -24.82
N SER A 107 22.05 7.64 -25.90
CA SER A 107 21.54 7.59 -27.26
C SER A 107 22.11 6.39 -28.01
N PHE A 108 21.22 5.60 -28.62
CA PHE A 108 21.59 4.48 -29.48
C PHE A 108 21.34 4.76 -30.98
N PHE A 109 20.54 5.77 -31.28
CA PHE A 109 20.14 6.09 -32.65
C PHE A 109 20.21 7.60 -32.90
N ARG A 110 20.86 7.98 -34.00
CA ARG A 110 21.00 9.39 -34.38
C ARG A 110 19.63 10.00 -34.66
N GLY A 111 19.33 11.11 -33.99
CA GLY A 111 18.07 11.85 -34.16
C GLY A 111 16.92 11.39 -33.25
N VAL A 112 17.16 10.39 -32.39
CA VAL A 112 16.24 10.00 -31.31
C VAL A 112 16.67 10.73 -30.02
N PRO A 113 15.74 11.29 -29.23
CA PRO A 113 16.05 11.87 -27.93
C PRO A 113 16.79 10.89 -27.02
N ASP A 114 17.68 11.42 -26.18
CA ASP A 114 18.43 10.61 -25.23
C ASP A 114 17.47 9.98 -24.21
N ALA A 115 17.61 8.67 -23.99
CA ALA A 115 16.92 7.99 -22.90
C ALA A 115 17.59 8.35 -21.57
N SER A 116 16.79 8.51 -20.51
CA SER A 116 17.31 8.73 -19.16
C SER A 116 18.09 7.50 -18.69
N TYR A 117 19.23 7.71 -18.04
CA TYR A 117 20.02 6.67 -17.39
C TYR A 117 20.56 7.22 -16.08
N TRP A 118 19.86 6.93 -14.99
CA TRP A 118 20.12 7.51 -13.69
C TRP A 118 20.71 6.44 -12.78
N VAL A 119 21.92 6.67 -12.29
CA VAL A 119 22.56 5.77 -11.32
C VAL A 119 22.03 6.12 -9.94
N LEU A 120 21.15 5.26 -9.39
CA LEU A 120 20.55 5.47 -8.07
C LEU A 120 21.50 5.10 -6.93
N SER A 121 22.33 4.07 -7.16
CA SER A 121 23.29 3.58 -6.17
C SER A 121 24.37 2.77 -6.85
N THR A 122 25.63 2.96 -6.47
CA THR A 122 26.71 2.06 -6.87
C THR A 122 27.86 2.15 -5.87
N ASP A 123 28.54 1.03 -5.63
CA ASP A 123 29.83 1.01 -4.96
C ASP A 123 31.01 0.92 -5.93
N TYR A 124 30.74 1.02 -7.25
CA TYR A 124 31.65 0.88 -8.39
C TYR A 124 32.30 -0.50 -8.56
N GLN A 125 32.40 -1.29 -7.49
CA GLN A 125 33.19 -2.51 -7.41
C GLN A 125 32.36 -3.79 -7.45
N SER A 126 31.11 -3.75 -6.99
CA SER A 126 30.27 -4.94 -6.92
C SER A 126 28.93 -4.74 -7.61
N TYR A 127 28.23 -3.62 -7.38
CA TYR A 127 26.86 -3.42 -7.86
C TYR A 127 26.61 -2.02 -8.42
N ALA A 128 25.58 -1.91 -9.26
CA ALA A 128 24.95 -0.65 -9.61
C ALA A 128 23.44 -0.84 -9.77
N LEU A 129 22.66 0.10 -9.25
CA LEU A 129 21.22 0.22 -9.48
C LEU A 129 20.97 1.39 -10.42
N VAL A 130 20.34 1.11 -11.54
CA VAL A 130 20.07 2.07 -12.60
C VAL A 130 18.57 2.20 -12.80
N TYR A 131 18.09 3.42 -13.00
CA TYR A 131 16.72 3.74 -13.31
C TYR A 131 16.62 4.55 -14.62
N SER A 132 15.61 4.25 -15.41
CA SER A 132 15.26 4.98 -16.62
C SER A 132 13.75 5.13 -16.68
N CYS A 133 13.29 6.26 -17.21
CA CYS A 133 11.88 6.51 -17.38
C CYS A 133 11.63 7.42 -18.59
N SER A 134 10.56 7.10 -19.33
CA SER A 134 10.10 7.86 -20.49
C SER A 134 8.62 8.17 -20.34
N GLU A 135 8.28 9.45 -20.43
CA GLU A 135 6.90 9.94 -20.42
C GLU A 135 6.32 9.94 -21.83
N TYR A 136 5.05 9.56 -21.95
CA TYR A 136 4.33 9.50 -23.22
C TYR A 136 3.10 10.40 -23.17
N PHE A 137 3.19 11.52 -23.89
CA PHE A 137 2.11 12.49 -24.07
C PHE A 137 1.49 13.03 -22.76
N GLY A 138 2.22 12.95 -21.64
CA GLY A 138 1.74 13.35 -20.31
C GLY A 138 0.60 12.48 -19.74
N LEU A 139 0.35 11.31 -20.33
CA LEU A 139 -0.73 10.41 -19.92
C LEU A 139 -0.22 9.25 -19.08
N PHE A 140 0.88 8.65 -19.53
CA PHE A 140 1.51 7.51 -18.88
C PHE A 140 3.02 7.60 -19.08
N TYR A 141 3.75 6.89 -18.22
CA TYR A 141 5.17 6.66 -18.36
C TYR A 141 5.46 5.16 -18.41
N ILE A 142 6.64 4.86 -18.95
CA ILE A 142 7.23 3.55 -18.91
C ILE A 142 8.57 3.72 -18.20
N ASP A 143 8.77 2.91 -17.16
CA ASP A 143 10.00 2.87 -16.42
C ASP A 143 10.75 1.56 -16.64
N PHE A 144 12.04 1.64 -16.36
CA PHE A 144 12.97 0.53 -16.42
C PHE A 144 13.93 0.67 -15.24
N ALA A 145 14.33 -0.46 -14.69
CA ALA A 145 15.41 -0.49 -13.73
C ALA A 145 16.25 -1.72 -13.98
N TRP A 146 17.54 -1.61 -13.69
CA TRP A 146 18.49 -2.71 -13.78
C TRP A 146 19.31 -2.79 -12.50
N ILE A 147 19.42 -3.98 -11.95
CA ILE A 147 20.46 -4.35 -11.01
C ILE A 147 21.61 -4.92 -11.83
N LEU A 148 22.72 -4.21 -11.81
CA LEU A 148 23.95 -4.55 -12.50
C LEU A 148 25.01 -4.99 -11.49
N ALA A 149 25.90 -5.91 -11.91
CA ALA A 149 27.01 -6.36 -11.07
C ALA A 149 28.32 -6.52 -11.84
N ARG A 150 29.45 -6.43 -11.14
CA ARG A 150 30.77 -6.73 -11.73
C ARG A 150 31.02 -8.23 -11.95
N THR A 151 30.23 -9.08 -11.29
CA THR A 151 30.22 -10.53 -11.50
C THR A 151 28.82 -10.99 -11.92
N ARG A 152 28.64 -12.27 -12.26
CA ARG A 152 27.34 -12.81 -12.71
C ARG A 152 26.37 -13.15 -11.58
N ALA A 153 26.69 -12.80 -10.33
CA ALA A 153 25.82 -13.02 -9.18
C ALA A 153 26.08 -11.96 -8.11
N LEU A 154 25.06 -11.65 -7.34
CA LEU A 154 25.13 -10.87 -6.11
C LEU A 154 24.60 -11.71 -4.95
N THR A 155 24.93 -11.33 -3.72
CA THR A 155 24.34 -11.95 -2.52
C THR A 155 22.88 -11.49 -2.37
N VAL A 156 22.07 -12.33 -1.72
CA VAL A 156 20.65 -12.04 -1.47
C VAL A 156 20.48 -10.74 -0.67
N ASP A 157 21.36 -10.47 0.30
CA ASP A 157 21.30 -9.25 1.11
C ASP A 157 21.49 -7.98 0.26
N VAL A 158 22.43 -8.00 -0.69
CA VAL A 158 22.67 -6.86 -1.59
C VAL A 158 21.47 -6.68 -2.52
N ILE A 159 20.93 -7.76 -3.08
CA ILE A 159 19.74 -7.70 -3.93
C ILE A 159 18.55 -7.10 -3.16
N SER A 160 18.29 -7.57 -1.94
CA SER A 160 17.23 -7.05 -1.08
C SER A 160 17.40 -5.56 -0.81
N GLN A 161 18.62 -5.12 -0.49
CA GLN A 161 18.91 -3.70 -0.27
C GLN A 161 18.64 -2.85 -1.52
N LEU A 162 18.94 -3.36 -2.72
CA LEU A 162 18.69 -2.64 -3.97
C LEU A 162 17.20 -2.63 -4.34
N HIS A 163 16.46 -3.69 -4.01
CA HIS A 163 14.99 -3.69 -4.12
C HIS A 163 14.37 -2.62 -3.22
N ASP A 164 14.80 -2.53 -1.96
CA ASP A 164 14.31 -1.50 -1.03
C ASP A 164 14.63 -0.09 -1.54
N LYS A 165 15.83 0.10 -2.11
CA LYS A 165 16.23 1.39 -2.67
C LYS A 165 15.45 1.75 -3.93
N LEU A 166 15.15 0.79 -4.81
CA LEU A 166 14.29 1.00 -5.97
C LEU A 166 12.83 1.27 -5.57
N ALA A 167 12.34 0.60 -4.52
CA ALA A 167 11.00 0.87 -3.98
C ALA A 167 10.91 2.27 -3.36
N ALA A 168 11.95 2.74 -2.67
CA ALA A 168 12.03 4.10 -2.14
C ALA A 168 12.15 5.17 -3.25
N ALA A 169 12.57 4.78 -4.45
CA ALA A 169 12.65 5.61 -5.64
C ALA A 169 11.28 5.85 -6.31
N ALA A 170 10.27 5.04 -6.00
CA ALA A 170 8.89 5.34 -6.37
C ALA A 170 8.40 6.59 -5.61
N LYS A 171 7.66 7.48 -6.28
CA LYS A 171 7.06 8.66 -5.66
C LYS A 171 6.33 8.21 -4.38
N ARG A 172 6.60 8.86 -3.24
CA ARG A 172 6.05 8.50 -1.93
C ARG A 172 5.60 9.75 -1.19
N ASN A 173 4.38 9.74 -0.66
CA ASN A 173 3.90 10.79 0.23
C ASN A 173 4.38 10.50 1.66
N ASP A 174 5.38 11.23 2.14
CA ASP A 174 5.95 11.05 3.48
C ASP A 174 5.22 11.79 4.60
N ARG A 175 4.10 12.46 4.29
CA ARG A 175 3.29 13.18 5.27
C ARG A 175 1.81 12.78 5.18
N PRO A 176 1.49 11.47 5.14
CA PRO A 176 0.13 11.02 4.88
C PRO A 176 -0.82 11.50 5.98
N ILE A 177 -2.02 11.90 5.57
CA ILE A 177 -3.13 12.27 6.44
C ILE A 177 -4.23 11.25 6.24
N ILE A 178 -4.65 10.58 7.31
CA ILE A 178 -5.67 9.53 7.24
C ILE A 178 -6.92 10.01 7.98
N GLY A 179 -8.07 9.84 7.35
CA GLY A 179 -9.37 10.09 7.98
C GLY A 179 -9.73 8.97 8.95
N VAL A 180 -10.25 9.31 10.14
CA VAL A 180 -10.88 8.32 11.05
C VAL A 180 -12.35 8.68 11.18
N LEU A 181 -13.23 7.74 10.83
CA LEU A 181 -14.66 7.99 10.83
C LEU A 181 -15.23 8.06 12.25
N ALA A 182 -15.86 9.19 12.58
CA ALA A 182 -16.61 9.34 13.82
C ALA A 182 -17.91 8.53 13.78
N GLN A 183 -18.44 8.20 14.94
CA GLN A 183 -19.71 7.48 15.07
C GLN A 183 -20.59 8.12 16.14
N GLU A 184 -21.90 7.86 16.09
CA GLU A 184 -22.88 8.42 17.03
C GLU A 184 -22.58 8.04 18.48
N VAL A 185 -22.80 9.01 19.38
CA VAL A 185 -22.91 8.75 20.82
C VAL A 185 -24.30 8.21 21.11
N TYR A 186 -24.40 7.07 21.81
CA TYR A 186 -25.69 6.43 22.14
C TYR A 186 -26.66 7.34 22.92
N SER A 187 -26.14 8.16 23.83
CA SER A 187 -26.91 9.15 24.59
C SER A 187 -26.24 10.52 24.45
N PRO A 188 -26.51 11.24 23.34
CA PRO A 188 -25.78 12.46 23.00
C PRO A 188 -26.10 13.58 24.00
N LYS A 189 -25.09 14.40 24.29
CA LYS A 189 -25.23 15.67 25.02
C LYS A 189 -25.12 16.82 24.01
N PRO A 190 -25.57 18.05 24.37
CA PRO A 190 -25.30 19.22 23.53
C PRO A 190 -23.80 19.29 23.17
N ASN A 191 -23.50 19.40 21.87
CA ASN A 191 -22.14 19.44 21.32
C ASN A 191 -21.29 18.16 21.59
N GLN A 192 -21.92 17.01 21.83
CA GLN A 192 -21.28 15.70 21.93
C GLN A 192 -22.18 14.67 21.26
N THR A 193 -22.24 14.75 19.93
CA THR A 193 -23.12 13.95 19.08
C THR A 193 -22.40 12.80 18.40
N ALA A 194 -21.09 12.96 18.18
CA ALA A 194 -20.24 11.93 17.62
C ALA A 194 -18.96 11.75 18.45
N TYR A 195 -18.30 10.61 18.29
CA TYR A 195 -17.05 10.33 18.97
C TYR A 195 -16.08 9.48 18.15
N ILE A 196 -14.79 9.57 18.52
CA ILE A 196 -13.71 8.69 18.08
C ILE A 196 -12.91 8.25 19.31
N ALA A 197 -12.68 6.96 19.50
CA ALA A 197 -11.78 6.47 20.54
C ALA A 197 -10.33 6.86 20.20
N ALA A 198 -9.60 7.39 21.19
CA ALA A 198 -8.26 7.94 20.96
C ALA A 198 -7.22 6.87 20.57
N SER A 199 -7.48 5.60 20.86
CA SER A 199 -6.62 4.48 20.44
C SER A 199 -6.44 4.41 18.92
N TYR A 200 -7.49 4.67 18.12
CA TYR A 200 -7.38 4.71 16.65
C TYR A 200 -6.52 5.86 16.15
N VAL A 201 -6.55 7.01 16.83
CA VAL A 201 -5.68 8.15 16.52
C VAL A 201 -4.23 7.78 16.80
N LYS A 202 -3.95 7.27 18.01
CA LYS A 202 -2.61 6.85 18.44
C LYS A 202 -2.05 5.72 17.55
N PHE A 203 -2.91 4.80 17.11
CA PHE A 203 -2.58 3.72 16.19
C PHE A 203 -1.96 4.26 14.89
N LEU A 204 -2.66 5.17 14.21
CA LEU A 204 -2.17 5.75 12.96
C LEU A 204 -0.95 6.67 13.17
N GLU A 205 -0.95 7.47 14.24
CA GLU A 205 0.18 8.36 14.55
C GLU A 205 1.47 7.60 14.88
N SER A 206 1.36 6.43 15.53
CA SER A 206 2.51 5.58 15.85
C SER A 206 3.29 5.09 14.62
N ALA A 207 2.64 5.04 13.46
CA ALA A 207 3.22 4.65 12.17
C ALA A 207 3.60 5.85 11.26
N GLY A 208 3.50 7.08 11.79
CA GLY A 208 3.92 8.29 11.09
C GLY A 208 2.89 8.89 10.14
N ALA A 209 1.59 8.69 10.41
CA ALA A 209 0.51 9.46 9.78
C ALA A 209 0.00 10.56 10.70
N ARG A 210 -0.68 11.56 10.12
CA ARG A 210 -1.53 12.49 10.86
C ARG A 210 -2.99 12.12 10.67
N VAL A 211 -3.85 12.55 11.58
CA VAL A 211 -5.26 12.15 11.58
C VAL A 211 -6.19 13.34 11.39
N VAL A 212 -7.23 13.14 10.58
CA VAL A 212 -8.39 14.03 10.48
C VAL A 212 -9.63 13.28 10.96
N PRO A 213 -10.41 13.80 11.93
CA PRO A 213 -11.68 13.21 12.28
C PRO A 213 -12.70 13.46 11.16
N VAL A 214 -13.24 12.38 10.59
CA VAL A 214 -14.28 12.45 9.55
C VAL A 214 -15.64 12.48 10.25
N MET A 215 -16.28 13.66 10.25
CA MET A 215 -17.57 13.84 10.91
C MET A 215 -18.69 13.10 10.18
N ILE A 216 -19.64 12.56 10.94
CA ILE A 216 -20.92 12.09 10.39
C ILE A 216 -21.82 13.27 10.01
N ASN A 217 -22.85 13.01 9.21
CA ASN A 217 -23.87 13.99 8.85
C ASN A 217 -23.38 15.22 8.06
N GLN A 218 -22.26 15.08 7.33
CA GLN A 218 -21.82 16.09 6.35
C GLN A 218 -22.51 15.88 5.00
N THR A 219 -22.45 16.90 4.15
CA THR A 219 -22.93 16.85 2.77
C THR A 219 -21.99 16.02 1.88
N LEU A 220 -22.50 15.56 0.73
CA LEU A 220 -21.70 14.83 -0.25
C LEU A 220 -20.49 15.64 -0.74
N GLU A 221 -20.66 16.95 -0.96
CA GLU A 221 -19.58 17.80 -1.46
C GLU A 221 -18.51 18.01 -0.39
N GLU A 222 -18.87 18.17 0.89
CA GLU A 222 -17.90 18.21 1.98
C GLU A 222 -17.10 16.90 2.07
N TYR A 223 -17.77 15.75 1.90
CA TYR A 223 -17.06 14.46 1.87
C TYR A 223 -16.14 14.31 0.66
N LYS A 224 -16.53 14.77 -0.53
CA LYS A 224 -15.65 14.76 -1.71
C LYS A 224 -14.44 15.67 -1.52
N THR A 225 -14.63 16.88 -1.00
CA THR A 225 -13.53 17.80 -0.69
C THR A 225 -12.57 17.15 0.30
N LEU A 226 -13.08 16.53 1.36
CA LEU A 226 -12.24 15.85 2.34
C LEU A 226 -11.53 14.63 1.75
N PHE A 227 -12.22 13.80 0.96
CA PHE A 227 -11.67 12.64 0.26
C PHE A 227 -10.46 13.02 -0.60
N ASN A 228 -10.59 14.09 -1.39
CA ASN A 228 -9.51 14.61 -2.25
C ASN A 228 -8.37 15.29 -1.47
N SER A 229 -8.52 15.44 -0.14
CA SER A 229 -7.52 16.08 0.73
C SER A 229 -6.74 15.08 1.59
N ILE A 230 -7.32 13.92 1.89
CA ILE A 230 -6.72 12.87 2.74
C ILE A 230 -6.21 11.70 1.89
N ASN A 231 -5.35 10.87 2.47
CA ASN A 231 -4.59 9.82 1.78
C ASN A 231 -5.08 8.40 2.07
N GLY A 232 -6.16 8.26 2.84
CA GLY A 232 -6.77 7.00 3.21
C GLY A 232 -7.85 7.22 4.28
N ILE A 233 -8.65 6.19 4.54
CA ILE A 233 -9.69 6.26 5.58
C ILE A 233 -9.77 4.99 6.41
N LEU A 234 -9.96 5.17 7.72
CA LEU A 234 -10.20 4.11 8.69
C LEU A 234 -11.63 4.20 9.23
N TYR A 235 -12.33 3.06 9.13
CA TYR A 235 -13.63 2.77 9.71
C TYR A 235 -13.40 2.06 11.06
N PRO A 236 -13.49 2.77 12.21
CA PRO A 236 -13.17 2.18 13.50
C PRO A 236 -14.27 1.21 13.97
N GLY A 237 -13.93 0.42 15.00
CA GLY A 237 -14.92 -0.37 15.73
C GLY A 237 -15.92 0.50 16.49
N GLY A 238 -17.06 -0.06 16.87
CA GLY A 238 -18.17 0.72 17.39
C GLY A 238 -19.43 -0.10 17.67
N GLY A 239 -20.52 0.60 17.96
CA GLY A 239 -21.81 -0.02 18.33
C GLY A 239 -23.02 0.53 17.59
N VAL A 240 -22.81 1.29 16.51
CA VAL A 240 -23.89 1.90 15.72
C VAL A 240 -24.40 0.95 14.62
N SER A 241 -25.57 1.25 14.05
CA SER A 241 -26.18 0.42 12.99
C SER A 241 -25.37 0.48 11.69
N ILE A 242 -24.98 -0.67 11.12
CA ILE A 242 -24.31 -0.75 9.80
C ILE A 242 -25.25 -0.56 8.59
N ILE A 243 -26.52 -0.23 8.84
CA ILE A 243 -27.58 -0.11 7.81
C ILE A 243 -28.18 1.30 7.79
N SER A 244 -28.23 1.97 8.95
CA SER A 244 -29.10 3.13 9.14
C SER A 244 -28.49 4.24 10.00
N SER A 245 -27.16 4.25 10.17
CA SER A 245 -26.45 5.29 10.91
C SER A 245 -25.85 6.34 9.97
N GLY A 246 -25.53 7.51 10.52
CA GLY A 246 -24.69 8.50 9.86
C GLY A 246 -23.26 7.98 9.61
N TYR A 247 -22.78 7.06 10.46
CA TYR A 247 -21.56 6.29 10.21
C TYR A 247 -21.65 5.47 8.91
N GLU A 248 -22.70 4.65 8.76
CA GLU A 248 -22.93 3.87 7.53
C GLU A 248 -22.96 4.77 6.31
N ARG A 249 -23.72 5.87 6.35
CA ARG A 249 -23.86 6.76 5.20
C ARG A 249 -22.53 7.37 4.79
N ALA A 250 -21.73 7.80 5.76
CA ALA A 250 -20.39 8.36 5.51
C ALA A 250 -19.43 7.28 4.98
N ALA A 251 -19.40 6.10 5.60
CA ALA A 251 -18.58 4.97 5.17
C ALA A 251 -18.93 4.53 3.74
N LYS A 252 -20.21 4.52 3.39
CA LYS A 252 -20.67 4.21 2.03
C LYS A 252 -20.14 5.20 1.01
N ILE A 253 -20.25 6.50 1.28
CA ILE A 253 -19.75 7.55 0.38
C ILE A 253 -18.24 7.41 0.16
N PHE A 254 -17.46 7.26 1.23
CA PHE A 254 -16.01 7.08 1.11
C PHE A 254 -15.61 5.77 0.43
N TYR A 255 -16.37 4.69 0.65
CA TYR A 255 -16.14 3.42 -0.04
C TYR A 255 -16.38 3.56 -1.54
N GLU A 256 -17.50 4.17 -1.96
CA GLU A 256 -17.80 4.41 -3.37
C GLU A 256 -16.75 5.32 -4.04
N LEU A 257 -16.34 6.40 -3.37
CA LEU A 257 -15.28 7.29 -3.84
C LEU A 257 -13.93 6.56 -3.95
N ALA A 258 -13.58 5.71 -2.98
CA ALA A 258 -12.36 4.91 -3.02
C ALA A 258 -12.38 3.90 -4.17
N ILE A 259 -13.49 3.20 -4.40
CA ILE A 259 -13.63 2.28 -5.55
C ILE A 259 -13.47 3.05 -6.86
N GLU A 260 -14.13 4.20 -7.01
CA GLU A 260 -14.01 5.03 -8.21
C GLU A 260 -12.58 5.51 -8.43
N ALA A 261 -11.92 6.01 -7.38
CA ALA A 261 -10.54 6.48 -7.42
C ALA A 261 -9.58 5.35 -7.84
N ASN A 262 -9.66 4.19 -7.19
CA ASN A 262 -8.78 3.07 -7.53
C ASN A 262 -9.03 2.56 -8.96
N ASN A 263 -10.28 2.54 -9.44
CA ASN A 263 -10.61 2.17 -10.82
C ASN A 263 -9.97 3.10 -11.87
N ARG A 264 -9.77 4.39 -11.55
CA ARG A 264 -9.10 5.37 -12.41
C ARG A 264 -7.58 5.46 -12.16
N GLY A 265 -7.01 4.58 -11.35
CA GLY A 265 -5.58 4.55 -11.01
C GLY A 265 -5.15 5.54 -9.93
N ASP A 266 -6.10 6.15 -9.23
CA ASP A 266 -5.89 7.02 -8.08
C ASP A 266 -5.97 6.19 -6.79
N TYR A 267 -4.81 5.74 -6.31
CA TYR A 267 -4.72 4.80 -5.19
C TYR A 267 -5.30 5.40 -3.92
N PHE A 268 -6.32 4.78 -3.32
CA PHE A 268 -6.89 5.26 -2.05
C PHE A 268 -7.24 4.09 -1.13
N PRO A 269 -6.50 3.88 -0.02
CA PRO A 269 -6.69 2.73 0.85
C PRO A 269 -7.81 2.95 1.88
N VAL A 270 -8.53 1.86 2.17
CA VAL A 270 -9.61 1.81 3.16
C VAL A 270 -9.32 0.72 4.18
N TRP A 271 -9.47 1.04 5.47
CA TRP A 271 -9.32 0.09 6.57
C TRP A 271 -10.60 -0.04 7.38
N GLY A 272 -11.02 -1.25 7.71
CA GLY A 272 -12.11 -1.53 8.64
C GLY A 272 -11.67 -2.34 9.85
N THR A 273 -11.97 -1.84 11.05
CA THR A 273 -11.76 -2.56 12.32
C THR A 273 -13.10 -2.89 12.98
N CYS A 274 -13.35 -4.15 13.36
CA CYS A 274 -14.58 -4.62 14.02
C CYS A 274 -15.85 -4.14 13.29
N LEU A 275 -16.56 -3.13 13.82
CA LEU A 275 -17.71 -2.50 13.14
C LEU A 275 -17.35 -2.02 11.72
N GLY A 276 -16.14 -1.48 11.51
CA GLY A 276 -15.67 -1.11 10.18
C GLY A 276 -15.51 -2.32 9.25
N PHE A 277 -15.05 -3.46 9.76
CA PHE A 277 -15.01 -4.71 8.99
C PHE A 277 -16.43 -5.19 8.66
N GLU A 278 -17.35 -5.19 9.64
CA GLU A 278 -18.76 -5.51 9.44
C GLU A 278 -19.38 -4.60 8.36
N GLN A 279 -19.11 -3.29 8.41
CA GLN A 279 -19.55 -2.30 7.44
C GLN A 279 -19.01 -2.61 6.03
N LEU A 280 -17.73 -2.97 5.90
CA LEU A 280 -17.15 -3.39 4.61
C LEU A 280 -17.87 -4.62 4.03
N THR A 281 -18.18 -5.63 4.86
CA THR A 281 -18.93 -6.81 4.39
C THR A 281 -20.33 -6.45 3.89
N TYR A 282 -21.00 -5.49 4.54
CA TYR A 282 -22.30 -5.00 4.12
C TYR A 282 -22.22 -4.19 2.83
N LEU A 283 -21.25 -3.28 2.71
CA LEU A 283 -21.06 -2.44 1.52
C LEU A 283 -20.72 -3.27 0.27
N THR A 284 -19.87 -4.30 0.42
CA THR A 284 -19.51 -5.18 -0.69
C THR A 284 -20.66 -6.12 -1.10
N SER A 285 -21.37 -6.72 -0.13
CA SER A 285 -22.40 -7.73 -0.44
C SER A 285 -23.81 -7.17 -0.66
N GLY A 286 -24.06 -5.93 -0.23
CA GLY A 286 -25.39 -5.31 -0.17
C GLY A 286 -26.36 -6.02 0.79
N LYS A 287 -25.88 -6.89 1.69
CA LYS A 287 -26.69 -7.76 2.54
C LYS A 287 -26.15 -7.81 3.97
N THR A 288 -27.05 -8.01 4.93
CA THR A 288 -26.69 -8.36 6.31
C THR A 288 -26.31 -9.83 6.38
N VAL A 289 -25.01 -10.11 6.50
CA VAL A 289 -24.44 -11.48 6.41
C VAL A 289 -23.84 -11.98 7.72
N LEU A 290 -24.00 -11.22 8.80
CA LEU A 290 -23.37 -11.50 10.08
C LEU A 290 -24.15 -12.54 10.88
N SER A 291 -23.41 -13.37 11.62
CA SER A 291 -23.92 -14.36 12.56
C SER A 291 -23.45 -14.04 13.96
N HIS A 292 -24.28 -14.35 14.96
CA HIS A 292 -23.91 -14.12 16.34
C HIS A 292 -22.77 -15.06 16.77
N THR A 293 -21.77 -14.54 17.46
CA THR A 293 -20.61 -15.26 17.99
C THR A 293 -20.33 -14.85 19.43
N ASN A 294 -19.76 -15.77 20.22
CA ASN A 294 -19.43 -15.50 21.63
C ASN A 294 -18.01 -14.95 21.79
N THR A 295 -17.79 -13.74 21.29
CA THR A 295 -16.47 -13.11 21.13
C THR A 295 -16.40 -11.72 21.79
N SER A 296 -17.28 -11.47 22.77
CA SER A 296 -17.33 -10.22 23.52
C SER A 296 -16.30 -10.23 24.66
N GLY A 297 -15.03 -10.01 24.31
CA GLY A 297 -13.94 -9.84 25.27
C GLY A 297 -13.05 -11.08 25.42
N VAL A 298 -12.42 -11.51 24.33
CA VAL A 298 -11.51 -12.66 24.30
C VAL A 298 -10.27 -12.35 23.46
N PRO A 299 -9.05 -12.63 23.95
CA PRO A 299 -7.85 -12.54 23.12
C PRO A 299 -7.65 -13.86 22.37
N LEU A 300 -7.40 -13.79 21.07
CA LEU A 300 -7.24 -14.97 20.20
C LEU A 300 -5.92 -14.92 19.40
N PRO A 301 -5.31 -16.07 19.06
CA PRO A 301 -4.35 -16.15 17.98
C PRO A 301 -5.06 -15.93 16.63
N LEU A 302 -4.34 -16.00 15.51
CA LEU A 302 -4.89 -15.99 14.17
C LEU A 302 -4.69 -17.35 13.48
N ASP A 303 -5.78 -17.96 13.04
CA ASP A 303 -5.71 -19.17 12.21
C ASP A 303 -5.48 -18.72 10.76
N PHE A 304 -4.21 -18.61 10.36
CA PHE A 304 -3.83 -18.15 9.02
C PHE A 304 -4.25 -19.15 7.93
N THR A 305 -4.75 -18.61 6.81
CA THR A 305 -5.09 -19.42 5.64
C THR A 305 -3.89 -19.56 4.70
N ASN A 306 -4.05 -20.31 3.61
CA ASN A 306 -3.01 -20.38 2.57
C ASN A 306 -2.79 -19.03 1.86
N GLU A 307 -3.80 -18.17 1.86
CA GLU A 307 -3.78 -16.88 1.16
C GLU A 307 -2.85 -15.86 1.82
N THR A 308 -2.51 -16.05 3.10
CA THR A 308 -1.62 -15.17 3.87
C THR A 308 -0.22 -15.07 3.26
N LYS A 309 0.28 -16.15 2.65
CA LYS A 309 1.66 -16.23 2.14
C LYS A 309 1.98 -15.17 1.09
N ASP A 310 1.00 -14.86 0.25
CA ASP A 310 1.12 -13.88 -0.84
C ASP A 310 0.35 -12.59 -0.51
N SER A 311 -0.03 -12.39 0.75
CA SER A 311 -0.83 -11.23 1.16
C SER A 311 -0.03 -9.94 1.15
N ARG A 312 -0.69 -8.82 0.90
CA ARG A 312 -0.08 -7.49 1.03
C ARG A 312 0.07 -7.12 2.50
N MET A 313 -0.97 -7.39 3.30
CA MET A 313 -1.05 -7.01 4.71
C MET A 313 0.10 -7.54 5.56
N PHE A 314 0.45 -8.82 5.41
CA PHE A 314 1.46 -9.47 6.26
C PHE A 314 2.85 -9.56 5.62
N LYS A 315 3.05 -9.02 4.41
CA LYS A 315 4.33 -9.13 3.68
C LYS A 315 5.52 -8.54 4.45
N GLY A 316 5.30 -7.46 5.20
CA GLY A 316 6.34 -6.77 5.99
C GLY A 316 6.53 -7.32 7.40
N PHE A 317 5.76 -8.32 7.82
CA PHE A 317 5.81 -8.82 9.20
C PHE A 317 7.04 -9.73 9.42
N PRO A 318 7.76 -9.58 10.55
CA PRO A 318 8.83 -10.51 10.90
C PRO A 318 8.31 -11.95 11.02
N PRO A 319 9.05 -12.97 10.52
CA PRO A 319 8.62 -14.37 10.60
C PRO A 319 8.27 -14.84 12.02
N GLU A 320 9.04 -14.41 13.03
CA GLU A 320 8.75 -14.72 14.43
C GLU A 320 7.44 -14.08 14.91
N LEU A 321 7.13 -12.85 14.48
CA LEU A 321 5.86 -12.20 14.84
C LEU A 321 4.67 -12.91 14.18
N MET A 322 4.84 -13.41 12.95
CA MET A 322 3.82 -14.24 12.29
C MET A 322 3.58 -15.55 13.03
N LYS A 323 4.64 -16.18 13.56
CA LYS A 323 4.53 -17.37 14.39
C LYS A 323 3.84 -17.10 15.73
N ASP A 324 4.18 -15.99 16.39
CA ASP A 324 3.52 -15.58 17.63
C ASP A 324 2.04 -15.30 17.38
N LEU A 325 1.70 -14.59 16.30
CA LEU A 325 0.30 -14.36 15.89
C LEU A 325 -0.48 -15.66 15.67
N ALA A 326 0.17 -16.70 15.14
CA ALA A 326 -0.47 -17.99 14.89
C ALA A 326 -0.68 -18.84 16.16
N SER A 327 0.00 -18.52 17.27
CA SER A 327 0.08 -19.43 18.43
C SER A 327 -0.23 -18.77 19.78
N GLU A 328 -0.12 -17.45 19.89
CA GLU A 328 -0.37 -16.69 21.11
C GLU A 328 -1.66 -15.87 21.01
N PRO A 329 -2.38 -15.65 22.12
CA PRO A 329 -3.60 -14.85 22.13
C PRO A 329 -3.29 -13.34 22.03
N LEU A 330 -2.91 -12.88 20.84
CA LEU A 330 -2.42 -11.51 20.60
C LEU A 330 -3.48 -10.54 20.06
N THR A 331 -4.63 -11.03 19.62
CA THR A 331 -5.66 -10.21 18.96
C THR A 331 -6.88 -10.02 19.85
N GLU A 332 -7.20 -8.76 20.17
CA GLU A 332 -8.36 -8.44 21.00
C GLU A 332 -9.66 -8.58 20.21
N ASN A 333 -10.60 -9.36 20.73
CA ASN A 333 -11.94 -9.48 20.17
C ASN A 333 -12.96 -8.97 21.19
N SER A 334 -13.77 -7.98 20.79
CA SER A 334 -14.87 -7.40 21.59
C SER A 334 -16.13 -7.18 20.73
N HIS A 335 -16.49 -8.18 19.93
CA HIS A 335 -17.66 -8.17 19.04
C HIS A 335 -18.72 -9.20 19.45
N LYS A 336 -19.93 -9.08 18.88
CA LYS A 336 -21.05 -10.02 19.07
C LYS A 336 -21.49 -10.68 17.77
N TRP A 337 -21.02 -10.14 16.65
CA TRP A 337 -21.43 -10.49 15.31
C TRP A 337 -20.16 -10.70 14.49
N SER A 338 -20.13 -11.75 13.69
CA SER A 338 -19.01 -12.05 12.81
C SER A 338 -19.49 -12.57 11.47
N LEU A 339 -18.66 -12.42 10.44
CA LEU A 339 -18.88 -13.08 9.16
C LEU A 339 -18.46 -14.55 9.29
N ALA A 340 -19.43 -15.46 9.42
CA ALA A 340 -19.17 -16.89 9.44
C ALA A 340 -18.49 -17.33 8.13
N LEU A 341 -17.49 -18.20 8.21
CA LEU A 341 -16.72 -18.65 7.04
C LEU A 341 -17.61 -19.34 5.99
N LEU A 342 -18.61 -20.10 6.44
CA LEU A 342 -19.61 -20.72 5.55
C LEU A 342 -20.42 -19.67 4.78
N THR A 343 -20.82 -18.58 5.44
CA THR A 343 -21.55 -17.48 4.80
C THR A 343 -20.67 -16.74 3.81
N TYR A 344 -19.40 -16.50 4.14
CA TYR A 344 -18.42 -15.95 3.20
C TYR A 344 -18.28 -16.83 1.95
N ASN A 345 -18.05 -18.14 2.13
CA ASN A 345 -17.83 -19.08 1.03
C ASN A 345 -19.01 -19.16 0.05
N THR A 346 -20.24 -18.99 0.56
CA THR A 346 -21.48 -19.06 -0.23
C THR A 346 -21.94 -17.70 -0.77
N ASN A 347 -21.30 -16.60 -0.39
CA ASN A 347 -21.61 -15.26 -0.88
C ASN A 347 -20.64 -14.88 -2.01
N GLU A 348 -21.13 -14.90 -3.25
CA GLU A 348 -20.31 -14.62 -4.44
C GLU A 348 -19.69 -13.22 -4.47
N GLU A 349 -20.37 -12.21 -3.91
CA GLU A 349 -19.84 -10.83 -3.91
C GLU A 349 -18.64 -10.74 -2.95
N LEU A 350 -18.72 -11.40 -1.79
CA LEU A 350 -17.63 -11.38 -0.81
C LEU A 350 -16.45 -12.24 -1.25
N ASN A 351 -16.69 -13.46 -1.74
CA ASN A 351 -15.60 -14.38 -2.06
C ASN A 351 -14.82 -14.00 -3.33
N LYS A 352 -15.42 -13.23 -4.25
CA LYS A 352 -14.73 -12.66 -5.42
C LYS A 352 -13.96 -11.40 -5.06
N PHE A 353 -14.41 -10.67 -4.03
CA PHE A 353 -13.84 -9.38 -3.68
C PHE A 353 -12.72 -9.50 -2.65
N TYR A 354 -12.90 -10.32 -1.62
CA TYR A 354 -11.96 -10.46 -0.50
C TYR A 354 -11.19 -11.77 -0.53
N LYS A 355 -9.91 -11.67 -0.20
CA LYS A 355 -9.04 -12.76 0.21
C LYS A 355 -9.11 -12.88 1.73
N VAL A 356 -9.45 -14.06 2.24
CA VAL A 356 -9.47 -14.33 3.70
C VAL A 356 -8.07 -14.70 4.15
N LEU A 357 -7.45 -13.85 4.96
CA LEU A 357 -6.08 -14.03 5.45
C LEU A 357 -6.03 -14.81 6.77
N SER A 358 -7.05 -14.68 7.62
CA SER A 358 -7.17 -15.51 8.82
C SER A 358 -8.62 -15.72 9.21
N THR A 359 -8.85 -16.83 9.90
CA THR A 359 -10.10 -17.16 10.57
C THR A 359 -9.88 -17.29 12.07
N ASN A 360 -10.98 -17.46 12.80
CA ASN A 360 -11.00 -17.84 14.21
C ASN A 360 -12.29 -18.60 14.51
N THR A 361 -12.38 -19.21 15.69
CA THR A 361 -13.58 -19.92 16.15
C THR A 361 -14.00 -19.50 17.56
N ASP A 362 -15.31 -19.39 17.80
CA ASP A 362 -15.88 -19.23 19.15
C ASP A 362 -16.21 -20.58 19.81
N GLY A 363 -15.73 -21.68 19.21
CA GLY A 363 -16.04 -23.06 19.61
C GLY A 363 -17.30 -23.63 18.94
N LYS A 364 -18.10 -22.80 18.25
CA LYS A 364 -19.29 -23.24 17.50
C LYS A 364 -19.26 -22.80 16.04
N THR A 365 -18.83 -21.57 15.79
CA THR A 365 -18.81 -20.93 14.50
C THR A 365 -17.38 -20.54 14.18
N GLU A 366 -16.87 -21.04 13.06
CA GLU A 366 -15.67 -20.48 12.44
C GLU A 366 -16.04 -19.20 11.67
N PHE A 367 -15.30 -18.14 11.90
CA PHE A 367 -15.55 -16.81 11.34
C PHE A 367 -14.28 -16.20 10.76
N VAL A 368 -14.48 -15.35 9.75
CA VAL A 368 -13.41 -14.58 9.12
C VAL A 368 -12.91 -13.52 10.09
N SER A 369 -11.61 -13.50 10.37
CA SER A 369 -11.00 -12.53 11.30
C SER A 369 -10.13 -11.48 10.62
N THR A 370 -9.55 -11.78 9.45
CA THR A 370 -8.77 -10.82 8.67
C THR A 370 -8.98 -11.00 7.18
N VAL A 371 -9.16 -9.90 6.45
CA VAL A 371 -9.30 -9.87 4.98
C VAL A 371 -8.47 -8.76 4.33
N GLU A 372 -8.15 -8.97 3.06
CA GLU A 372 -7.77 -7.91 2.13
C GLU A 372 -8.51 -8.12 0.80
N ALA A 373 -8.87 -7.06 0.08
CA ALA A 373 -9.49 -7.20 -1.24
C ALA A 373 -8.46 -7.67 -2.29
N TYR A 374 -8.88 -8.39 -3.32
CA TYR A 374 -7.95 -8.84 -4.38
C TYR A 374 -7.36 -7.64 -5.14
N ASP A 375 -8.24 -6.82 -5.71
CA ASP A 375 -7.88 -5.77 -6.68
C ASP A 375 -7.89 -4.35 -6.10
N TYR A 376 -8.37 -4.18 -4.87
CA TYR A 376 -8.48 -2.88 -4.22
C TYR A 376 -7.64 -2.83 -2.92
N PRO A 377 -7.11 -1.65 -2.54
CA PRO A 377 -6.42 -1.46 -1.27
C PRO A 377 -7.42 -1.34 -0.10
N ILE A 378 -8.29 -2.34 0.05
CA ILE A 378 -9.31 -2.40 1.09
C ILE A 378 -8.97 -3.54 2.04
N TYR A 379 -8.94 -3.24 3.33
CA TYR A 379 -8.42 -4.09 4.38
C TYR A 379 -9.40 -4.17 5.54
N GLY A 380 -9.53 -5.34 6.16
CA GLY A 380 -10.48 -5.57 7.23
C GLY A 380 -9.93 -6.48 8.32
N THR A 381 -10.14 -6.08 9.57
CA THR A 381 -9.88 -6.89 10.77
C THR A 381 -11.13 -6.93 11.64
N GLN A 382 -11.58 -8.13 12.00
CA GLN A 382 -12.68 -8.27 12.95
C GLN A 382 -12.24 -7.95 14.39
N TRP A 383 -10.96 -8.16 14.67
CA TRP A 383 -10.28 -7.89 15.93
C TRP A 383 -9.71 -6.46 15.97
N HIS A 384 -9.28 -6.02 17.15
CA HIS A 384 -8.85 -4.65 17.44
C HIS A 384 -7.33 -4.52 17.59
N PRO A 385 -6.57 -4.23 16.52
CA PRO A 385 -5.12 -4.07 16.61
C PRO A 385 -4.72 -2.87 17.48
N GLU A 386 -5.54 -1.84 17.58
CA GLU A 386 -5.21 -0.61 18.30
C GLU A 386 -5.19 -0.77 19.83
N LYS A 387 -5.90 -1.77 20.37
CA LYS A 387 -6.09 -1.90 21.82
C LYS A 387 -4.82 -2.31 22.57
N ASN A 388 -4.01 -3.18 21.99
CA ASN A 388 -2.88 -3.80 22.68
C ASN A 388 -1.86 -2.77 23.22
N ALA A 389 -1.67 -1.65 22.53
CA ALA A 389 -0.73 -0.61 22.95
C ALA A 389 -1.37 0.55 23.72
N PHE A 390 -2.70 0.74 23.59
CA PHE A 390 -3.33 2.02 23.95
C PHE A 390 -4.53 1.92 24.89
N GLU A 391 -5.09 0.73 25.11
CA GLU A 391 -6.29 0.54 25.93
C GLU A 391 -6.04 -0.39 27.12
N TRP A 392 -6.16 0.12 28.35
CA TRP A 392 -5.83 -0.61 29.60
C TRP A 392 -7.07 -0.95 30.43
N THR A 393 -8.25 -0.79 29.84
CA THR A 393 -9.53 -0.79 30.56
C THR A 393 -10.06 -2.19 30.91
N ARG A 394 -9.50 -3.26 30.34
CA ARG A 394 -9.97 -4.64 30.52
C ARG A 394 -8.79 -5.61 30.68
N PRO A 395 -8.89 -6.60 31.58
CA PRO A 395 -7.79 -7.51 31.90
C PRO A 395 -7.46 -8.50 30.79
N TYR A 396 -8.36 -8.69 29.82
CA TYR A 396 -8.19 -9.64 28.71
C TYR A 396 -7.49 -9.02 27.50
N ILE A 397 -7.24 -7.71 27.49
CA ILE A 397 -6.56 -7.04 26.38
C ILE A 397 -5.09 -7.48 26.37
N PRO A 398 -4.57 -8.00 25.24
CA PRO A 398 -3.17 -8.42 25.16
C PRO A 398 -2.20 -7.24 25.27
N HIS A 399 -1.25 -7.33 26.21
CA HIS A 399 -0.19 -6.33 26.39
C HIS A 399 1.22 -6.95 26.33
N THR A 400 1.36 -8.16 25.77
CA THR A 400 2.67 -8.77 25.58
C THR A 400 3.50 -7.98 24.55
N PRO A 401 4.85 -8.08 24.57
CA PRO A 401 5.68 -7.40 23.58
C PRO A 401 5.29 -7.72 22.13
N SER A 402 4.93 -8.97 21.84
CA SER A 402 4.48 -9.37 20.49
C SER A 402 3.11 -8.76 20.15
N ALA A 403 2.17 -8.68 21.10
CA ALA A 403 0.88 -8.00 20.88
C ALA A 403 1.06 -6.50 20.55
N VAL A 404 1.97 -5.81 21.23
CA VAL A 404 2.28 -4.40 20.95
C VAL A 404 2.99 -4.24 19.59
N LYS A 405 3.90 -5.15 19.24
CA LYS A 405 4.50 -5.17 17.89
C LYS A 405 3.45 -5.39 16.82
N THR A 406 2.48 -6.28 17.02
CA THR A 406 1.35 -6.47 16.10
C THR A 406 0.62 -5.15 15.84
N THR A 407 0.31 -4.37 16.89
CA THR A 407 -0.28 -3.04 16.72
C THR A 407 0.54 -2.16 15.78
N PHE A 408 1.85 -2.07 16.02
CA PHE A 408 2.72 -1.23 15.20
C PHE A 408 2.78 -1.71 13.74
N TYR A 409 3.01 -3.00 13.49
CA TYR A 409 3.14 -3.52 12.12
C TYR A 409 1.83 -3.41 11.31
N MET A 410 0.67 -3.56 11.98
CA MET A 410 -0.63 -3.33 11.33
C MET A 410 -0.80 -1.85 10.95
N ALA A 411 -0.42 -0.93 11.84
CA ALA A 411 -0.45 0.51 11.57
C ALA A 411 0.55 0.88 10.46
N GLU A 412 1.78 0.38 10.53
CA GLU A 412 2.84 0.62 9.56
C GLU A 412 2.41 0.19 8.16
N PHE A 413 1.83 -1.01 8.04
CA PHE A 413 1.26 -1.48 6.78
C PHE A 413 0.24 -0.48 6.23
N PHE A 414 -0.80 -0.12 7.00
CA PHE A 414 -1.86 0.76 6.49
C PHE A 414 -1.38 2.18 6.20
N VAL A 415 -0.45 2.72 7.00
CA VAL A 415 0.16 4.03 6.70
C VAL A 415 1.00 3.95 5.43
N ASN A 416 1.75 2.86 5.19
CA ASN A 416 2.48 2.65 3.94
C ASN A 416 1.56 2.57 2.73
N GLU A 417 0.35 2.03 2.88
CA GLU A 417 -0.68 2.09 1.85
C GLU A 417 -1.09 3.54 1.55
N ALA A 418 -1.29 4.36 2.59
CA ALA A 418 -1.64 5.77 2.43
C ALA A 418 -0.51 6.60 1.80
N ARG A 419 0.77 6.22 2.00
CA ARG A 419 1.92 6.87 1.35
C ARG A 419 1.91 6.75 -0.18
N LYS A 420 1.11 5.84 -0.75
CA LYS A 420 0.94 5.66 -2.21
C LYS A 420 -0.08 6.65 -2.82
N ASN A 421 -0.86 7.36 -1.99
CA ASN A 421 -1.80 8.37 -2.42
C ASN A 421 -1.18 9.79 -2.31
N PHE A 422 -1.46 10.65 -3.30
CA PHE A 422 -0.91 12.02 -3.40
C PHE A 422 -1.95 13.13 -3.23
N HIS A 423 -3.12 12.82 -2.68
CA HIS A 423 -4.06 13.85 -2.24
C HIS A 423 -3.43 14.79 -1.23
N SER A 424 -3.90 16.03 -1.21
CA SER A 424 -3.45 17.06 -0.30
C SER A 424 -4.53 18.11 -0.14
N PHE A 425 -4.58 18.73 1.04
CA PHE A 425 -5.42 19.91 1.24
C PHE A 425 -5.02 21.04 0.29
N GLU A 426 -6.00 21.82 -0.15
CA GLU A 426 -5.78 22.97 -1.03
C GLU A 426 -4.86 24.05 -0.42
N SER A 427 -4.80 24.10 0.93
CA SER A 427 -3.95 25.05 1.65
C SER A 427 -3.49 24.48 3.00
N GLU A 428 -2.33 24.94 3.46
CA GLU A 428 -1.80 24.60 4.80
C GLU A 428 -2.75 25.01 5.92
N GLU A 429 -3.48 26.12 5.76
CA GLU A 429 -4.45 26.58 6.75
C GLU A 429 -5.69 25.66 6.80
N GLY A 430 -6.15 25.18 5.64
CA GLY A 430 -7.21 24.18 5.55
C GLY A 430 -6.80 22.88 6.23
N GLU A 431 -5.58 22.41 5.94
CA GLU A 431 -4.99 21.24 6.60
C GLU A 431 -4.94 21.44 8.12
N ARG A 432 -4.36 22.54 8.59
CA ARG A 432 -4.18 22.84 10.02
C ARG A 432 -5.50 22.83 10.77
N LYS A 433 -6.59 23.33 10.18
CA LYS A 433 -7.94 23.34 10.79
C LYS A 433 -8.60 21.97 10.83
N ALA A 434 -8.30 21.10 9.87
CA ALA A 434 -8.93 19.78 9.77
C ALA A 434 -8.31 18.75 10.74
N LEU A 435 -7.05 18.93 11.14
CA LEU A 435 -6.32 17.94 11.93
C LEU A 435 -6.94 17.70 13.32
N ILE A 436 -6.76 16.47 13.81
CA ILE A 436 -7.18 16.04 15.16
C ILE A 436 -6.55 16.88 16.28
N TYR A 437 -5.43 17.57 16.01
CA TYR A 437 -4.73 18.45 16.94
C TYR A 437 -5.56 19.63 17.44
N ASN A 438 -6.67 19.96 16.77
CA ASN A 438 -7.60 21.01 17.21
C ASN A 438 -8.62 20.51 18.26
N TYR A 439 -8.59 19.23 18.59
CA TYR A 439 -9.56 18.58 19.48
C TYR A 439 -8.87 18.04 20.72
N ASN A 440 -9.56 18.06 21.85
CA ASN A 440 -9.05 17.54 23.11
C ASN A 440 -9.83 16.29 23.52
N PRO A 441 -9.18 15.14 23.73
CA PRO A 441 -9.86 13.95 24.20
C PRO A 441 -10.20 14.08 25.69
N VAL A 442 -11.26 13.40 26.10
CA VAL A 442 -11.71 13.31 27.49
C VAL A 442 -11.31 11.95 28.05
N TYR A 443 -10.89 11.91 29.31
CA TYR A 443 -10.62 10.65 30.03
C TYR A 443 -11.93 9.91 30.35
N THR A 444 -12.04 8.68 29.86
CA THR A 444 -13.26 7.85 29.93
C THR A 444 -13.01 6.43 30.44
N GLY A 445 -11.78 6.10 30.84
CA GLY A 445 -11.39 4.72 31.22
C GLY A 445 -12.22 4.10 32.34
N HIS A 446 -12.75 4.93 33.25
CA HIS A 446 -13.59 4.48 34.37
C HIS A 446 -15.06 4.18 34.00
N GLN A 447 -15.54 4.58 32.82
CA GLN A 447 -16.95 4.46 32.42
C GLN A 447 -17.16 3.70 31.10
N SER A 448 -16.09 3.45 30.34
CA SER A 448 -16.19 2.91 28.99
C SER A 448 -15.20 1.78 28.71
N GLY A 449 -15.14 1.31 27.47
CA GLY A 449 -14.10 0.41 26.98
C GLY A 449 -12.86 1.13 26.45
N PHE A 450 -12.77 2.46 26.64
CA PHE A 450 -11.72 3.31 26.11
C PHE A 450 -11.14 4.23 27.19
N GLU A 451 -9.81 4.35 27.26
CA GLU A 451 -9.12 5.27 28.16
C GLU A 451 -9.46 6.72 27.86
N GLN A 452 -9.50 7.06 26.57
CA GLN A 452 -9.74 8.41 26.10
C GLN A 452 -10.62 8.43 24.86
N ILE A 453 -11.53 9.40 24.79
CA ILE A 453 -12.44 9.60 23.66
C ILE A 453 -12.41 11.06 23.23
N TYR A 454 -12.32 11.31 21.92
CA TYR A 454 -12.64 12.60 21.32
C TYR A 454 -14.16 12.66 21.10
N PHE A 455 -14.80 13.69 21.64
CA PHE A 455 -16.22 13.98 21.38
C PHE A 455 -16.35 15.20 20.47
N PHE A 456 -17.37 15.19 19.61
CA PHE A 456 -17.62 16.22 18.59
C PHE A 456 -19.07 16.73 18.61
#